data_AF-A0A563VKJ3-F1
#
_entry.id   AF-A0A563VKJ3-F1
#
_cell.length_a   1.000
_cell.length_b   1.000
_cell.length_c   1.000
_cell.angle_alpha   90.00
_cell.angle_beta   90.00
_cell.angle_gamma   90.00
#
_symmetry.space_group_name_H-M   'P 1'
#
loop_
_entity.id
_entity.type
_entity.pdbx_description
1 polymer ?
#
loop_
_entity_poly.entity_id
_entity_poly.type
_entity_poly.pdbx_seq_one_letter_code
_entity_poly.pdbx_strand_id
1 'polypeptide(L)' 'MNLFLTNHWLLFINSIAFWLAPVALAINLAIGKNKPNSYKKKIGYFYGSLWAIAFLVYFAIFIFKE' A
#
# COMPACT_ATOMS: atom_id res chain seq x y z
N MET A 1 4.88 -4.40 26.68
CA MET A 1 3.86 -4.23 25.62
C MET A 1 3.99 -5.42 24.67
N ASN A 2 2.99 -6.29 24.59
CA ASN A 2 3.08 -7.61 23.94
C ASN A 2 3.43 -7.50 22.45
N LEU A 3 4.66 -7.88 22.09
CA LEU A 3 5.15 -7.99 20.69
C LEU A 3 4.16 -8.77 19.80
N PHE A 4 3.50 -9.77 20.37
CA PHE A 4 2.48 -10.58 19.69
C PHE A 4 1.25 -9.76 19.28
N LEU A 5 0.73 -8.88 20.16
CA LEU A 5 -0.41 -8.02 19.84
C LEU A 5 -0.03 -6.95 18.82
N THR A 6 1.17 -6.37 18.94
CA THR A 6 1.68 -5.35 18.01
C THR A 6 1.79 -5.89 16.58
N ASN A 7 2.23 -7.14 16.43
CA ASN A 7 2.33 -7.81 15.13
C ASN A 7 0.96 -8.00 14.45
N HIS A 8 -0.09 -8.33 15.20
CA HIS A 8 -1.43 -8.46 14.63
C HIS A 8 -2.01 -7.13 14.14
N TRP A 9 -1.83 -6.07 14.91
CA TRP A 9 -2.27 -4.73 14.51
C TRP A 9 -1.49 -4.21 13.30
N LEU A 10 -0.17 -4.42 13.25
CA LEU A 10 0.65 -4.06 12.10
C LEU A 10 0.23 -4.81 10.84
N LEU A 11 -0.05 -6.11 10.97
CA LEU A 11 -0.59 -6.93 9.88
C LEU A 11 -1.92 -6.41 9.36
N PHE A 12 -2.84 -6.07 10.26
CA PHE A 12 -4.15 -5.54 9.91
C PHE A 12 -4.04 -4.20 9.17
N ILE A 13 -3.24 -3.26 9.70
CA ILE A 13 -2.99 -1.95 9.07
C ILE A 13 -2.35 -2.13 7.69
N ASN A 14 -1.38 -3.04 7.58
CA ASN A 14 -0.69 -3.28 6.32
C ASN A 14 -1.63 -3.92 5.27
N SER A 15 -2.52 -4.82 5.70
CA SER A 15 -3.56 -5.40 4.83
C SER A 15 -4.54 -4.33 4.34
N ILE A 16 -4.98 -3.44 5.23
CA ILE A 16 -5.83 -2.29 4.87
C ILE A 16 -5.09 -1.40 3.86
N ALA A 17 -3.84 -1.03 4.14
CA ALA A 17 -3.03 -0.19 3.26
C ALA A 17 -2.84 -0.82 1.87
N PHE A 18 -2.63 -2.14 1.80
CA PHE A 18 -2.49 -2.88 0.56
C PHE A 18 -3.74 -2.79 -0.33
N TRP A 19 -4.94 -2.94 0.24
CA TRP A 19 -6.20 -2.83 -0.51
C TRP A 19 -6.56 -1.37 -0.83
N LEU A 20 -6.24 -0.43 0.06
CA LEU A 20 -6.56 0.99 -0.12
C LEU A 20 -5.62 1.72 -1.09
N ALA A 21 -4.35 1.31 -1.20
CA ALA A 21 -3.39 1.97 -2.09
C ALA A 21 -3.86 2.08 -3.56
N PRO A 22 -4.34 1.01 -4.22
CA PRO A 22 -4.86 1.11 -5.59
C PRO A 22 -6.16 1.91 -5.69
N VAL A 23 -7.02 1.84 -4.68
CA VAL A 23 -8.27 2.63 -4.62
C VAL A 23 -7.96 4.13 -4.49
N ALA A 24 -7.07 4.49 -3.58
CA ALA A 24 -6.64 5.86 -3.37
C ALA A 24 -5.91 6.42 -4.60
N LEU A 25 -5.09 5.59 -5.27
CA LEU A 25 -4.48 5.95 -6.55
C LEU A 25 -5.54 6.27 -7.61
N ALA A 26 -6.55 5.42 -7.77
CA ALA A 26 -7.63 5.63 -8.74
C ALA A 26 -8.41 6.94 -8.45
N ILE A 27 -8.77 7.18 -7.19
CA ILE A 27 -9.45 8.41 -6.77
C ILE A 27 -8.58 9.64 -7.06
N ASN A 28 -7.29 9.58 -6.72
CA ASN A 28 -6.38 10.72 -6.89
C ASN A 28 -6.15 11.04 -8.38
N LEU A 29 -6.08 10.01 -9.24
CA LEU A 29 -6.03 10.18 -10.69
C LEU A 29 -7.35 10.73 -11.27
N ALA A 30 -8.49 10.32 -10.73
CA ALA A 30 -9.81 10.81 -11.15
C ALA A 30 -10.01 12.29 -10.80
N ILE A 31 -9.65 12.70 -9.58
CA ILE A 31 -9.69 14.11 -9.13
C ILE A 31 -8.67 14.94 -9.91
N GLY A 32 -7.46 14.40 -10.09
CA GLY A 32 -6.35 15.02 -10.81
C GLY A 32 -6.45 14.90 -12.33
N LYS A 33 -7.63 14.66 -12.94
CA LYS A 33 -7.74 14.39 -14.38
C LYS A 33 -7.14 15.49 -15.27
N ASN A 34 -7.23 16.74 -14.82
CA ASN A 34 -6.70 17.93 -15.50
C ASN A 34 -5.23 18.23 -15.19
N LYS A 35 -4.58 17.44 -14.32
CA LYS A 35 -3.16 17.61 -13.99
C LYS A 35 -2.28 17.05 -15.11
N PRO A 36 -1.06 17.61 -15.28
CA PRO A 36 -0.13 17.16 -16.31
C PRO A 36 0.29 15.71 -16.11
N ASN A 37 0.71 15.07 -17.19
CA ASN A 37 1.08 13.64 -17.18
C ASN A 37 2.25 13.34 -16.24
N SER A 38 3.15 14.30 -16.02
CA SER A 38 4.25 14.20 -15.05
C SER A 38 3.75 14.01 -13.61
N TYR A 39 2.67 14.69 -13.23
CA TYR A 39 2.03 14.55 -11.92
C TYR A 39 1.42 13.16 -11.76
N LYS A 40 0.69 12.68 -12.78
CA LYS A 40 0.07 11.34 -12.78
C LYS A 40 1.11 10.22 -12.64
N LYS A 41 2.24 10.33 -13.37
CA LYS A 41 3.37 9.41 -13.22
C LYS A 41 3.95 9.43 -11.80
N LYS A 42 4.19 10.61 -11.22
CA LYS A 42 4.75 10.75 -9.87
C LYS A 42 3.84 10.10 -8.81
N ILE A 43 2.54 10.31 -8.93
CA ILE A 43 1.54 9.68 -8.07
C ILE A 43 1.52 8.16 -8.27
N GLY A 44 1.48 7.68 -9.52
CA GLY A 44 1.55 6.26 -9.83
C GLY A 44 2.77 5.59 -9.20
N TYR A 45 3.95 6.19 -9.29
CA TYR A 45 5.15 5.68 -8.61
C TYR A 45 4.98 5.68 -7.09
N PHE A 46 4.45 6.74 -6.49
CA PHE A 46 4.29 6.82 -5.05
C PHE A 46 3.36 5.73 -4.49
N TYR A 47 2.15 5.62 -5.03
CA TYR A 47 1.18 4.61 -4.60
C TYR A 47 1.60 3.20 -5.00
N GLY A 48 2.23 3.02 -6.17
CA GLY A 48 2.77 1.74 -6.61
C GLY A 48 3.91 1.24 -5.70
N SER A 49 4.79 2.14 -5.26
CA SER A 49 5.87 1.81 -4.32
C SER A 49 5.32 1.38 -2.95
N LEU A 50 4.34 2.13 -2.43
CA LEU A 50 3.63 1.79 -1.20
C LEU A 50 2.98 0.41 -1.28
N TRP A 51 2.31 0.13 -2.40
CA TRP A 51 1.68 -1.16 -2.63
C TRP A 51 2.69 -2.30 -2.73
N ALA A 52 3.80 -2.11 -3.44
CA ALA A 52 4.86 -3.11 -3.57
C ALA A 52 5.54 -3.43 -2.23
N ILE A 53 5.78 -2.43 -1.39
CA ILE A 53 6.32 -2.63 -0.03
C ILE A 53 5.33 -3.44 0.81
N ALA A 54 4.05 -3.06 0.78
CA ALA A 54 3.01 -3.80 1.50
C ALA A 54 2.89 -5.25 1.01
N PHE A 55 3.01 -5.49 -0.30
CA PHE A 55 3.03 -6.82 -0.91
C PHE A 55 4.21 -7.66 -0.42
N LEU A 56 5.42 -7.10 -0.43
CA LEU A 56 6.63 -7.81 0.02
C LEU A 56 6.54 -8.21 1.49
N VAL A 57 6.00 -7.34 2.35
CA VAL A 57 5.77 -7.67 3.76
C VAL A 57 4.73 -8.79 3.88
N TYR A 58 3.65 -8.76 3.09
CA TYR A 58 2.65 -9.82 3.08
C TYR A 58 3.25 -11.16 2.64
N PHE A 59 4.06 -11.15 1.59
CA PHE A 59 4.71 -12.33 1.03
C PHE A 59 5.75 -12.91 1.99
N ALA A 60 6.55 -12.06 2.64
CA ALA A 60 7.50 -12.49 3.67
C ALA A 60 6.77 -13.15 4.84
N ILE A 61 5.66 -12.59 5.31
CA ILE A 61 4.90 -13.19 6.42
C ILE A 61 4.28 -14.51 6.02
N PHE A 62 3.89 -14.69 4.76
CA PHE A 62 3.37 -15.98 4.28
C PHE A 62 4.48 -17.04 4.18
N ILE A 63 5.65 -16.68 3.64
CA ILE A 63 6.80 -17.60 3.50
C ILE A 63 7.39 -17.99 4.85
N PHE A 64 7.64 -17.02 5.74
CA PHE A 64 8.29 -17.29 7.03
C PHE A 64 7.35 -17.91 8.08
N LYS A 65 6.08 -18.12 7.73
CA LYS A 65 5.08 -18.74 8.61
C LYS A 65 4.82 -20.22 8.31
N GLU A 66 5.34 -20.74 7.18
CA GLU A 66 5.55 -22.19 6.95
C GLU A 66 6.87 -22.65 7.60
#